data_AF-A0A7L4XW05-F1
#
_entry.id   AF-A0A7L4XW05-F1
#
_cell.length_a   1.000
_cell.length_b   1.000
_cell.length_c   1.000
_cell.angle_alpha   90.00
_cell.angle_beta   90.00
_cell.angle_gamma   90.00
#
_symmetry.space_group_name_H-M   'P 1'
#
loop_
_entity.id
_entity.type
_entity.pdbx_description
1 polymer ?
#
loop_
_entity_poly.entity_id
_entity_poly.type
_entity_poly.pdbx_seq_one_letter_code
_entity_poly.pdbx_strand_id
1 'polypeptide(L)'
;MCRRGNSRSRPSGLVGSHVDVSRISDARLWRTNTAGDHGPLQPVFKHTVRLDRVRAHWGDMLRVAGSLTLGEVHARDLIRLLSRDGKPTGLGDAFAQCGRIYRTLHLLQFVSDEGYRRMVEAQLNVTEARHRLARKIFFG
;
A
#
# COMPACT_ATOMS: atom_id res chain seq x y z
N MET A 1 52.78 16.70 34.56
CA MET A 1 51.70 17.69 34.34
C MET A 1 51.50 17.83 32.84
N CYS A 2 50.50 17.17 32.25
CA CYS A 2 50.19 17.32 30.82
C CYS A 2 48.67 17.21 30.63
N ARG A 3 48.07 18.28 30.11
CA ARG A 3 46.63 18.47 29.91
C ARG A 3 46.11 17.53 28.82
N ARG A 4 44.97 16.86 29.05
CA ARG A 4 44.08 16.34 28.00
C ARG A 4 42.69 16.91 28.21
N GLY A 5 42.44 18.09 27.64
CA GLY A 5 41.10 18.50 27.25
C GLY A 5 40.98 18.22 25.76
N ASN A 6 40.14 17.26 25.36
CA ASN A 6 39.69 17.15 23.99
C ASN A 6 38.17 17.00 23.98
N SER A 7 37.54 18.13 23.69
CA SER A 7 36.17 18.31 23.27
C SER A 7 35.84 17.43 22.07
N ARG A 8 35.13 16.32 22.30
CA ARG A 8 34.42 15.62 21.23
C ARG A 8 33.08 16.30 20.99
N SER A 9 33.11 17.19 20.01
CA SER A 9 31.99 17.62 19.17
C SER A 9 30.97 16.49 18.93
N ARG A 10 29.73 16.71 19.37
CA ARG A 10 28.57 15.89 18.98
C ARG A 10 28.26 16.18 17.50
N PRO A 11 28.19 15.18 16.62
CA PRO A 11 27.66 15.42 15.29
C PRO A 11 26.14 15.54 15.41
N SER A 12 25.64 16.72 15.10
CA SER A 12 24.26 16.94 14.66
C SER A 12 24.02 16.08 13.42
N GLY A 13 23.12 15.11 13.51
CA GLY A 13 22.79 14.23 12.40
C GLY A 13 21.41 13.62 12.60
N LEU A 14 20.47 14.09 11.79
CA LEU A 14 19.22 13.45 11.39
C LEU A 14 18.46 12.72 12.50
N VAL A 15 17.43 13.38 13.04
CA VAL A 15 16.29 12.71 13.68
C VAL A 15 15.73 11.73 12.66
N GLY A 16 16.16 10.47 12.79
CA GLY A 16 15.66 9.37 12.00
C GLY A 16 14.17 9.26 12.25
N SER A 17 13.39 9.31 11.18
CA SER A 17 12.03 8.82 11.15
C SER A 17 12.02 7.42 11.75
N HIS A 18 11.63 7.29 13.01
CA HIS A 18 11.47 6.00 13.67
C HIS A 18 10.25 5.33 13.05
N VAL A 19 10.47 4.64 11.92
CA VAL A 19 9.47 3.80 11.28
C VAL A 19 9.15 2.68 12.27
N ASP A 20 7.97 2.72 12.88
CA ASP A 20 7.50 1.71 13.82
C ASP A 20 7.10 0.43 13.06
N VAL A 21 8.11 -0.39 12.77
CA VAL A 21 7.98 -1.65 12.00
C VAL A 21 7.06 -2.64 12.72
N SER A 22 6.86 -2.52 14.04
CA SER A 22 5.99 -3.42 14.81
C SER A 22 4.55 -3.41 14.28
N ARG A 23 4.06 -2.25 13.80
CA ARG A 23 2.71 -2.06 13.27
C ARG A 23 2.44 -2.73 11.93
N ILE A 24 3.49 -3.13 11.19
CA ILE A 24 3.38 -3.76 9.85
C ILE A 24 4.01 -5.14 9.79
N SER A 25 4.40 -5.71 10.93
CA SER A 25 5.05 -7.02 11.00
C SER A 25 4.23 -8.16 10.38
N ASP A 26 2.90 -8.11 10.48
CA ASP A 26 1.96 -9.04 9.83
C ASP A 26 1.51 -8.61 8.42
N ALA A 27 1.91 -7.42 7.97
CA ALA A 27 1.48 -6.90 6.69
C ALA A 27 2.25 -7.56 5.54
N ARG A 28 1.52 -8.08 4.55
CA ARG A 28 2.10 -8.66 3.33
C ARG A 28 2.61 -7.56 2.41
N LEU A 29 3.86 -7.13 2.60
CA LEU A 29 4.53 -6.17 1.72
C LEU A 29 5.14 -6.86 0.50
N TRP A 30 5.06 -6.18 -0.63
CA TRP A 30 5.56 -6.67 -1.92
C TRP A 30 6.68 -5.79 -2.46
N ARG A 31 7.79 -6.41 -2.86
CA ARG A 31 8.92 -5.72 -3.50
C ARG A 31 8.66 -5.52 -4.98
N THR A 32 8.94 -4.32 -5.48
CA THR A 32 8.96 -4.01 -6.91
C THR A 32 10.34 -4.18 -7.52
N ASN A 33 11.40 -3.95 -6.73
CA ASN A 33 12.79 -4.17 -7.11
C ASN A 33 13.44 -5.18 -6.15
N THR A 34 13.82 -6.35 -6.66
CA THR A 34 14.48 -7.38 -5.84
C THR A 34 15.94 -7.05 -5.53
N ALA A 35 16.57 -6.15 -6.28
CA ALA A 35 17.95 -5.70 -6.06
C ALA A 35 18.07 -4.48 -5.14
N GLY A 36 16.95 -3.92 -4.67
CA GLY A 36 16.96 -2.78 -3.74
C GLY A 36 17.26 -3.22 -2.32
N ASP A 37 18.18 -2.52 -1.65
CA ASP A 37 18.32 -2.62 -0.20
C ASP A 37 17.22 -1.79 0.47
N HIS A 38 16.35 -2.46 1.24
CA HIS A 38 15.27 -1.82 2.00
C HIS A 38 15.60 -1.64 3.48
N GLY A 39 16.86 -1.89 3.88
CA GLY A 39 17.37 -1.68 5.23
C GLY A 39 16.50 -2.37 6.29
N PRO A 40 16.03 -1.66 7.34
CA PRO A 40 15.21 -2.24 8.42
C PRO A 40 13.89 -2.89 7.97
N LEU A 41 13.39 -2.58 6.78
CA LEU A 41 12.12 -3.12 6.25
C LEU A 41 12.30 -4.44 5.49
N GLN A 42 13.54 -4.83 5.19
CA GLN A 42 13.87 -6.07 4.48
C GLN A 42 13.14 -7.33 5.00
N PRO A 43 13.00 -7.59 6.32
CA PRO A 43 12.31 -8.78 6.83
C PRO A 43 10.79 -8.78 6.60
N VAL A 44 10.18 -7.61 6.39
CA VAL A 44 8.72 -7.49 6.15
C VAL A 44 8.37 -7.73 4.68
N PHE A 45 9.34 -7.53 3.78
CA PHE A 45 9.21 -7.72 2.34
C PHE A 45 9.35 -9.19 1.92
N LYS A 46 8.29 -9.98 2.14
CA LYS A 46 8.28 -11.44 1.87
C LYS A 46 7.88 -11.83 0.44
N HIS A 47 7.37 -10.90 -0.36
CA HIS A 47 6.84 -11.19 -1.70
C HIS A 47 7.40 -10.24 -2.76
N THR A 48 7.33 -10.65 -4.03
CA THR A 48 7.81 -9.85 -5.17
C THR A 48 6.68 -9.66 -6.18
N VAL A 49 6.46 -8.42 -6.62
CA VAL A 49 5.49 -8.08 -7.65
C VAL A 49 6.05 -8.46 -9.02
N ARG A 50 5.23 -9.11 -9.85
CA ARG A 50 5.61 -9.43 -11.24
C ARG A 50 5.33 -8.24 -12.14
N LEU A 51 6.28 -7.30 -12.22
CA LEU A 51 6.16 -6.09 -13.05
C LEU A 51 5.97 -6.42 -14.54
N ASP A 52 6.49 -7.54 -15.02
CA ASP A 52 6.34 -7.93 -16.43
C ASP A 52 4.88 -8.18 -16.81
N ARG A 53 4.06 -8.68 -15.87
CA ARG A 53 2.61 -8.85 -16.07
C ARG A 53 1.88 -7.52 -16.21
N VAL A 54 2.30 -6.53 -15.42
CA VAL A 54 1.77 -5.16 -15.50
C VAL A 54 2.17 -4.53 -16.84
N ARG A 55 3.44 -4.63 -17.22
CA ARG A 55 3.95 -4.08 -18.49
C ARG A 55 3.26 -4.70 -19.70
N ALA A 56 3.08 -6.03 -19.70
CA ALA A 56 2.47 -6.75 -20.80
C ALA A 56 1.01 -6.33 -21.08
N HIS A 57 0.28 -5.85 -20.06
CA HIS A 57 -1.13 -5.47 -20.18
C HIS A 57 -1.38 -3.97 -19.96
N TRP A 58 -0.32 -3.14 -19.89
CA TRP A 58 -0.43 -1.73 -19.49
C TRP A 58 -1.39 -0.93 -20.38
N GLY A 59 -1.33 -1.14 -21.70
CA GLY A 59 -2.22 -0.46 -22.64
C GLY A 59 -3.70 -0.81 -22.42
N ASP A 60 -4.01 -2.09 -22.17
CA ASP A 60 -5.37 -2.54 -21.92
C ASP A 60 -5.90 -2.04 -20.56
N MET A 61 -5.02 -1.99 -19.54
CA MET A 61 -5.36 -1.42 -18.25
C MET A 61 -5.74 0.07 -18.36
N LEU A 62 -4.98 0.85 -19.15
CA LEU A 62 -5.28 2.26 -19.39
C LEU A 62 -6.59 2.45 -20.17
N ARG A 63 -6.86 1.60 -21.16
CA ARG A 63 -8.13 1.64 -21.91
C ARG A 63 -9.32 1.38 -20.99
N VAL A 64 -9.23 0.36 -20.15
CA VAL A 64 -10.27 0.04 -19.17
C VAL A 64 -10.46 1.18 -18.17
N ALA A 65 -9.37 1.77 -17.65
CA ALA A 65 -9.46 2.91 -16.76
C ALA A 65 -10.13 4.12 -17.46
N GLY A 66 -9.76 4.39 -18.71
CA GLY A 66 -10.37 5.44 -19.52
C GLY A 66 -11.86 5.22 -19.75
N SER A 67 -12.27 4.01 -20.14
CA SER A 67 -13.69 3.64 -20.29
C SER A 67 -14.47 3.79 -18.99
N LEU A 68 -13.86 3.47 -17.85
CA LEU A 68 -14.49 3.65 -16.53
C LEU A 68 -14.67 5.13 -16.20
N THR A 69 -13.64 5.96 -16.42
CA THR A 69 -13.70 7.41 -16.18
C THR A 69 -14.72 8.10 -17.10
N LEU A 70 -14.88 7.62 -18.33
CA LEU A 70 -15.85 8.12 -19.30
C LEU A 70 -17.27 7.56 -19.09
N GLY A 71 -17.45 6.58 -18.19
CA GLY A 71 -18.75 5.98 -17.89
C GLY A 71 -19.25 4.97 -18.93
N GLU A 72 -18.41 4.61 -19.90
CA GLU A 72 -18.73 3.67 -20.99
C GLU A 72 -18.85 2.21 -20.50
N VAL A 73 -18.23 1.88 -19.37
CA VAL A 73 -18.24 0.54 -18.78
C VAL A 73 -18.67 0.59 -17.32
N HIS A 74 -19.69 -0.20 -16.96
CA HIS A 74 -20.10 -0.34 -15.57
C HIS A 74 -19.14 -1.24 -14.78
N ALA A 75 -18.98 -0.95 -13.49
CA ALA A 75 -18.12 -1.71 -12.59
C ALA A 75 -18.43 -3.22 -12.54
N ARG A 76 -19.71 -3.60 -12.69
CA ARG A 76 -20.13 -5.01 -12.75
C ARG A 76 -19.55 -5.76 -13.94
N ASP A 77 -19.47 -5.08 -15.09
CA ASP A 77 -19.00 -5.66 -16.34
C ASP A 77 -17.47 -5.76 -16.29
N LEU A 78 -16.83 -4.79 -15.64
CA LEU A 78 -15.41 -4.84 -15.34
C LEU A 78 -15.03 -6.04 -14.45
N ILE A 79 -15.79 -6.33 -13.38
CA ILE A 79 -15.50 -7.49 -12.51
C ILE A 79 -15.53 -8.80 -13.31
N ARG A 80 -16.51 -8.94 -14.23
CA ARG A 80 -16.61 -10.09 -15.14
C ARG A 80 -15.49 -10.15 -16.17
N LEU A 81 -15.05 -9.00 -16.68
CA LEU A 81 -13.92 -8.93 -17.61
C LEU A 81 -12.60 -9.35 -16.95
N LEU A 82 -12.40 -8.94 -15.70
CA LEU A 82 -11.19 -9.23 -14.93
C LEU A 82 -11.18 -10.64 -14.35
N SER A 83 -12.35 -11.28 -14.21
CA SER A 83 -12.50 -12.62 -13.61
C SER A 83 -13.32 -13.53 -14.51
N ARG A 84 -12.70 -14.59 -15.04
CA ARG A 84 -13.38 -15.62 -15.83
C ARG A 84 -13.45 -16.91 -15.02
N ASP A 85 -14.65 -17.42 -14.78
CA ASP A 85 -14.89 -18.67 -14.03
C ASP A 85 -14.20 -18.70 -12.66
N GLY A 86 -14.20 -17.55 -11.96
CA GLY A 86 -13.58 -17.39 -10.65
C GLY A 86 -12.05 -17.26 -10.65
N LYS A 87 -11.40 -17.27 -11.83
CA LYS A 87 -9.95 -17.06 -11.97
C LYS A 87 -9.66 -15.70 -12.60
N PRO A 88 -8.64 -14.97 -12.13
CA PRO A 88 -8.24 -13.72 -12.75
C PRO A 88 -7.80 -13.98 -14.19
N THR A 89 -8.28 -13.17 -15.12
CA THR A 89 -7.77 -13.14 -16.50
C THR A 89 -6.35 -12.56 -16.51
N GLY A 90 -5.62 -12.60 -17.64
CA GLY A 90 -4.29 -11.97 -17.72
C GLY A 90 -4.33 -10.47 -17.35
N LEU A 91 -5.38 -9.78 -17.81
CA LEU A 91 -5.67 -8.40 -17.41
C LEU A 91 -6.04 -8.28 -15.93
N GLY A 92 -6.85 -9.20 -15.41
CA GLY A 92 -7.17 -9.30 -13.98
C GLY A 92 -5.95 -9.50 -13.08
N ASP A 93 -5.00 -10.36 -13.48
CA ASP A 93 -3.73 -10.54 -12.77
C ASP A 93 -2.89 -9.26 -12.83
N ALA A 94 -2.82 -8.58 -13.97
CA ALA A 94 -2.12 -7.30 -14.09
C ALA A 94 -2.68 -6.23 -13.13
N PHE A 95 -4.02 -6.08 -13.06
CA PHE A 95 -4.66 -5.22 -12.07
C PHE A 95 -4.38 -5.67 -10.63
N ALA A 96 -4.36 -6.97 -10.35
CA ALA A 96 -4.03 -7.49 -9.03
C ALA A 96 -2.58 -7.18 -8.63
N GLN A 97 -1.62 -7.27 -9.56
CA GLN A 97 -0.22 -6.87 -9.33
C GLN A 97 -0.13 -5.36 -9.05
N CYS A 98 -0.82 -4.51 -9.83
CA CYS A 98 -0.90 -3.07 -9.56
C CYS A 98 -1.51 -2.77 -8.19
N GLY A 99 -2.57 -3.47 -7.79
CA GLY A 99 -3.19 -3.34 -6.47
C GLY A 99 -2.22 -3.69 -5.33
N ARG A 100 -1.36 -4.70 -5.51
CA ARG A 100 -0.31 -5.05 -4.53
C ARG A 100 0.74 -3.94 -4.37
N ILE A 101 1.09 -3.25 -5.45
CA ILE A 101 2.00 -2.08 -5.42
C ILE A 101 1.35 -0.96 -4.60
N TYR A 102 0.11 -0.58 -4.96
CA TYR A 102 -0.61 0.49 -4.27
C TYR A 102 -0.80 0.18 -2.78
N ARG A 103 -1.18 -1.05 -2.44
CA ARG A 103 -1.30 -1.51 -1.05
C ARG A 103 0.00 -1.37 -0.28
N THR A 104 1.11 -1.77 -0.89
CA THR A 104 2.43 -1.67 -0.26
C THR A 104 2.80 -0.21 -0.02
N LEU A 105 2.62 0.66 -1.02
CA LEU A 105 2.86 2.10 -0.88
C LEU A 105 2.00 2.73 0.22
N HIS A 106 0.70 2.41 0.24
CA HIS A 106 -0.24 2.87 1.26
C HIS A 106 0.22 2.48 2.67
N LEU A 107 0.63 1.21 2.87
CA LEU A 107 1.12 0.75 4.17
C LEU A 107 2.43 1.44 4.59
N LEU A 108 3.34 1.68 3.65
CA LEU A 108 4.58 2.42 3.93
C LEU A 108 4.29 3.87 4.33
N GLN A 109 3.35 4.53 3.64
CA GLN A 109 2.89 5.88 4.00
C GLN A 109 2.21 5.90 5.37
N PHE A 110 1.36 4.91 5.66
CA PHE A 110 0.65 4.79 6.94
C PHE A 110 1.59 4.68 8.16
N VAL A 111 2.72 3.98 8.02
CA VAL A 111 3.71 3.88 9.11
C VAL A 111 4.59 5.12 9.19
N SER A 112 4.90 5.75 8.05
CA SER A 112 5.84 6.87 7.98
C SER A 112 5.21 8.23 8.30
N ASP A 113 3.91 8.41 8.03
CA ASP A 113 3.20 9.68 8.13
C ASP A 113 2.03 9.59 9.13
N GLU A 114 2.18 10.31 10.24
CA GLU A 114 1.17 10.45 11.29
C GLU A 114 -0.11 11.17 10.81
N GLY A 115 0.02 12.19 9.96
CA GLY A 115 -1.11 12.93 9.41
C GLY A 115 -1.94 12.07 8.48
N TYR A 116 -1.27 11.31 7.60
CA TYR A 116 -1.92 10.32 6.74
C TYR A 116 -2.66 9.25 7.56
N ARG A 117 -2.02 8.75 8.62
CA ARG A 117 -2.64 7.78 9.53
C ARG A 117 -3.93 8.30 10.15
N ARG A 118 -3.91 9.50 10.74
CA ARG A 118 -5.10 10.11 11.36
C ARG A 118 -6.25 10.31 10.38
N MET A 119 -5.93 10.71 9.14
CA MET A 119 -6.94 10.85 8.08
C MET A 119 -7.59 9.50 7.76
N VAL A 120 -6.80 8.44 7.63
CA VAL A 120 -7.30 7.07 7.38
C VAL A 120 -8.17 6.59 8.55
N GLU A 121 -7.73 6.78 9.79
CA GLU A 121 -8.49 6.41 10.99
C GLU A 121 -9.82 7.17 11.10
N ALA A 122 -9.83 8.47 10.79
CA ALA A 122 -11.05 9.27 10.74
C ALA A 122 -12.06 8.70 9.73
N GLN A 123 -11.60 8.31 8.54
CA GLN A 123 -12.45 7.72 7.49
C GLN A 123 -13.01 6.34 7.91
N LEU A 124 -12.21 5.53 8.59
CA LEU A 124 -12.64 4.24 9.13
C LEU A 124 -13.72 4.43 10.22
N ASN A 125 -13.53 5.38 11.12
CA ASN A 125 -14.50 5.69 12.18
C ASN A 125 -15.86 6.10 11.62
N VAL A 126 -15.91 6.87 10.54
CA VAL A 126 -17.18 7.23 9.87
C VAL A 126 -17.89 5.98 9.33
N THR A 127 -17.13 5.09 8.70
CA THR A 127 -17.68 3.86 8.11
C THR A 127 -18.19 2.92 9.20
N GLU A 128 -17.42 2.74 10.27
CA GLU A 128 -17.82 1.93 11.43
C GLU A 128 -19.05 2.51 12.14
N ALA A 129 -19.12 3.83 12.32
CA ALA A 129 -20.28 4.51 12.90
C ALA A 129 -21.56 4.25 12.08
N ARG A 130 -21.46 4.33 10.75
CA ARG A 130 -22.58 3.99 9.85
C ARG A 130 -23.00 2.53 9.98
N HIS A 131 -22.05 1.59 9.98
CA HIS A 131 -22.36 0.17 10.17
C HIS A 131 -22.98 -0.12 11.54
N ARG A 132 -22.48 0.53 12.60
CA ARG A 132 -23.00 0.41 13.97
C ARG A 132 -24.44 0.94 14.05
N LEU A 133 -24.70 2.10 13.43
CA LEU A 133 -26.04 2.67 13.33
C LEU A 133 -26.98 1.75 12.56
N ALA A 134 -26.57 1.27 11.39
CA ALA A 134 -27.36 0.32 10.59
C ALA A 134 -27.70 -0.94 11.40
N ARG A 135 -26.74 -1.52 12.12
CA ARG A 135 -27.02 -2.68 12.99
C ARG A 135 -28.05 -2.37 14.08
N LYS A 136 -27.96 -1.20 14.71
CA LYS A 136 -28.89 -0.77 15.75
C LYS A 136 -30.31 -0.53 15.22
N ILE A 137 -30.46 -0.15 13.95
CA ILE A 137 -31.77 0.09 13.32
C ILE A 137 -32.37 -1.20 12.77
N PHE A 138 -31.58 -2.06 12.12
CA PHE A 138 -32.07 -3.26 11.44
C PHE A 138 -32.13 -4.51 12.32
N PHE A 139 -31.31 -4.58 13.38
CA PHE A 139 -31.22 -5.71 14.30
C PHE A 139 -31.37 -5.29 15.77
N GLY A 140 -31.94 -4.10 15.99
CA GLY A 140 -32.25 -3.57 17.32
C GLY A 140 -33.44 -4.27 17.95
#